data_AF-A0A7S1CCT4-F1
#
_entry.id   AF-A0A7S1CCT4-F1
#
_cell.length_a   1.000
_cell.length_b   1.000
_cell.length_c   1.000
_cell.angle_alpha   90.00
_cell.angle_beta   90.00
_cell.angle_gamma   90.00
#
_symmetry.space_group_name_H-M   'P 1'
#
loop_
_entity.id
_entity.type
_entity.pdbx_description
1 polymer ?
#
loop_
_entity_poly.entity_id
_entity_poly.type
_entity_poly.pdbx_seq_one_letter_code
_entity_poly.pdbx_strand_id
1 'polypeptide(L)'
;RPSKLVQLLADEVREVEEVGAGHIAAFAGLKVTCTGDTLCLSGDPNAAVLPGVAMPPTVFTAALEVASLSEQAKLEAALEVCVREDPSLVVSQDEETGQTLVSGMGELHLEVTLDRLVREHGVDVTLGRMRVAYRESV
;
A
#
# COMPACT_ATOMS: atom_id res chain seq x y z
N ARG A 1 -1.46 20.44 2.24
CA ARG A 1 -0.63 21.23 1.31
C ARG A 1 0.67 20.45 1.09
N PRO A 2 1.07 20.20 -0.17
CA PRO A 2 2.35 19.53 -0.44
C PRO A 2 3.50 20.37 0.09
N SER A 3 4.53 19.71 0.61
CA SER A 3 5.68 20.36 1.25
C SER A 3 6.80 20.64 0.25
N LYS A 4 6.99 19.74 -0.73
CA LYS A 4 7.96 19.88 -1.82
C LYS A 4 7.43 19.22 -3.09
N LEU A 5 7.90 19.72 -4.23
CA LEU A 5 7.66 19.15 -5.56
C LEU A 5 9.01 18.78 -6.16
N VAL A 6 9.14 17.52 -6.58
CA VAL A 6 10.38 16.99 -7.14
C VAL A 6 10.12 16.25 -8.45
N GLN A 7 11.02 16.43 -9.40
CA GLN A 7 11.05 15.66 -10.63
C GLN A 7 12.12 14.59 -10.49
N LEU A 8 11.70 13.33 -10.61
CA LEU A 8 12.58 12.18 -10.57
C LEU A 8 13.04 11.89 -12.01
N LEU A 9 14.34 12.05 -12.27
CA LEU A 9 14.99 11.55 -13.47
C LEU A 9 15.69 10.22 -13.13
N ALA A 10 16.18 9.51 -14.15
CA ALA A 10 16.76 8.18 -13.99
C ALA A 10 17.87 8.09 -12.92
N ASP A 11 18.69 9.13 -12.80
CA ASP A 11 19.82 9.18 -11.84
C ASP A 11 19.78 10.42 -10.93
N GLU A 12 18.92 11.40 -11.24
CA GLU A 12 18.91 12.71 -10.57
C GLU A 12 17.54 13.06 -10.01
N VAL A 13 17.54 13.62 -8.80
CA VAL A 13 16.33 14.18 -8.16
C VAL A 13 16.43 15.70 -8.22
N ARG A 14 15.53 16.34 -8.96
CA ARG A 14 15.51 17.81 -9.10
C ARG A 14 14.29 18.40 -8.41
N GLU A 15 14.51 19.29 -7.44
CA GLU A 15 13.40 20.09 -6.88
C GLU A 15 12.93 21.12 -7.93
N VAL A 16 11.62 21.20 -8.16
CA VAL A 16 11.01 22.12 -9.15
C VAL A 16 9.87 22.89 -8.48
N GLU A 17 9.66 24.15 -8.89
CA GLU A 17 8.64 25.02 -8.28
C GLU A 17 7.25 24.84 -8.94
N GLU A 18 7.22 24.49 -10.23
CA GLU A 18 5.98 24.27 -10.99
C GLU A 18 6.11 23.11 -11.98
N VAL A 19 4.99 22.46 -12.30
CA VAL A 19 4.91 21.35 -13.25
C VAL A 19 3.73 21.59 -14.19
N GLY A 20 4.02 21.62 -15.49
CA GLY A 20 3.00 21.79 -16.54
C GLY A 20 2.24 20.50 -16.86
N ALA A 21 1.12 20.62 -17.57
CA ALA A 21 0.32 19.47 -18.01
C ALA A 21 1.13 18.47 -18.84
N GLY A 22 0.93 17.17 -18.59
CA GLY A 22 1.61 16.07 -19.28
C GLY A 22 2.94 15.62 -18.66
N HIS A 23 3.42 16.31 -17.61
CA HIS A 23 4.62 15.91 -16.89
C HIS A 23 4.29 15.07 -15.66
N ILE A 24 5.25 14.22 -15.27
CA ILE A 24 5.19 13.39 -14.06
C ILE A 24 6.14 14.00 -13.03
N ALA A 25 5.62 14.26 -11.83
CA ALA A 25 6.38 14.76 -10.70
C ALA A 25 5.91 14.10 -9.41
N ALA A 26 6.78 14.04 -8.41
CA ALA A 26 6.47 13.52 -7.09
C ALA A 26 6.27 14.68 -6.10
N PHE A 27 5.21 14.56 -5.29
CA PHE A 27 4.90 15.49 -4.22
C PHE A 27 5.32 14.89 -2.88
N ALA A 28 6.13 15.60 -2.12
CA ALA A 28 6.49 15.18 -0.77
C ALA A 28 5.56 15.83 0.27
N GLY A 29 5.21 15.07 1.31
CA GLY A 29 4.46 15.56 2.48
C GLY A 29 2.94 15.59 2.30
N LEU A 30 2.39 14.80 1.38
CA LEU A 30 0.97 14.51 1.33
C LEU A 30 0.62 13.49 2.42
N LYS A 31 -0.39 13.79 3.24
CA LYS A 31 -0.73 12.97 4.42
C LYS A 31 -1.83 11.92 4.17
N VAL A 32 -2.71 12.18 3.20
CA VAL A 32 -4.00 11.47 3.04
C VAL A 32 -4.16 10.89 1.63
N THR A 33 -3.14 10.99 0.78
CA THR A 33 -3.25 10.57 -0.62
C THR A 33 -2.73 9.15 -0.77
N CYS A 34 -3.52 8.30 -1.43
CA CYS A 34 -3.15 6.93 -1.79
C CYS A 34 -2.92 6.81 -3.29
N THR A 35 -2.32 5.70 -3.71
CA THR A 35 -2.15 5.36 -5.12
C THR A 35 -3.52 5.26 -5.81
N GLY A 36 -3.74 6.07 -6.85
CA GLY A 36 -5.01 6.11 -7.60
C GLY A 36 -5.91 7.30 -7.26
N ASP A 37 -5.56 8.11 -6.26
CA ASP A 37 -6.30 9.34 -5.95
C ASP A 37 -6.08 10.44 -7.01
N THR A 38 -7.12 11.21 -7.29
CA THR A 38 -7.03 12.39 -8.17
C THR A 38 -6.85 13.65 -7.35
N LEU A 39 -5.78 14.40 -7.60
CA LEU A 39 -5.52 15.70 -6.99
C LEU A 39 -6.11 16.81 -7.85
N CYS A 40 -7.11 17.52 -7.30
CA CYS A 40 -7.76 18.66 -7.96
C CYS A 40 -7.53 19.97 -7.18
N LEU A 41 -7.69 21.10 -7.87
CA LEU A 41 -7.64 22.42 -7.24
C LEU A 41 -8.79 22.58 -6.24
N SER A 42 -8.50 23.11 -5.05
CA SER A 42 -9.50 23.32 -4.01
C SER A 42 -10.57 24.33 -4.47
N GLY A 43 -11.81 23.86 -4.65
CA GLY A 43 -12.95 24.71 -5.02
C GLY A 43 -13.33 24.69 -6.50
N ASP A 44 -12.74 23.81 -7.32
CA ASP A 44 -13.11 23.70 -8.72
C ASP A 44 -14.43 22.92 -8.91
N PRO A 45 -15.48 23.52 -9.50
CA PRO A 45 -16.76 22.84 -9.71
C PRO A 45 -16.72 21.79 -10.84
N ASN A 46 -15.65 21.75 -11.63
CA ASN A 46 -15.40 20.77 -12.70
C ASN A 46 -14.29 19.77 -12.31
N ALA A 47 -14.06 19.55 -11.01
CA ALA A 47 -13.14 18.54 -10.51
C ALA A 47 -13.51 17.15 -11.05
N ALA A 48 -12.88 16.78 -12.16
CA ALA A 48 -13.09 15.49 -12.78
C ALA A 48 -12.35 14.44 -11.95
N VAL A 49 -13.11 13.54 -11.33
CA VAL A 49 -12.54 12.32 -10.72
C VAL A 49 -12.16 11.43 -11.88
N LEU A 50 -10.86 11.19 -12.06
CA LEU A 50 -10.39 10.23 -13.05
C LEU A 50 -10.83 8.83 -12.60
N PRO A 51 -11.23 7.94 -13.53
CA PRO A 51 -11.49 6.56 -13.18
C PRO A 51 -10.22 5.98 -12.56
N GLY A 52 -10.29 5.68 -11.26
CA GLY A 52 -9.17 5.15 -10.50
C GLY A 52 -8.70 3.81 -11.04
N VAL A 53 -7.55 3.36 -10.55
CA VAL A 53 -7.00 2.06 -10.92
C VAL A 53 -7.91 0.97 -10.34
N ALA A 54 -8.62 0.25 -11.21
CA ALA A 54 -9.38 -0.93 -10.81
C ALA A 54 -8.38 -2.06 -10.50
N MET A 55 -8.10 -2.26 -9.22
CA MET A 55 -7.17 -3.30 -8.80
C MET A 55 -7.82 -4.68 -8.94
N PRO A 56 -7.09 -5.66 -9.50
CA PRO A 56 -7.59 -7.01 -9.62
C PRO A 56 -7.80 -7.62 -8.23
N PRO A 57 -8.73 -8.58 -8.11
CA PRO A 57 -8.95 -9.28 -6.85
C PRO A 57 -7.70 -10.06 -6.44
N THR A 58 -7.40 -10.03 -5.14
CA THR A 58 -6.32 -10.81 -4.54
C THR A 58 -6.57 -12.31 -4.69
N VAL A 59 -5.51 -13.08 -4.94
CA VAL A 59 -5.58 -14.51 -5.27
C VAL A 59 -5.03 -15.38 -4.13
N PHE A 60 -4.10 -14.83 -3.35
CA PHE A 60 -3.43 -15.53 -2.26
C PHE A 60 -3.67 -14.80 -0.95
N THR A 61 -4.01 -15.56 0.09
CA THR A 61 -4.14 -15.08 1.46
C THR A 61 -3.18 -15.86 2.33
N ALA A 62 -2.37 -15.17 3.13
CA ALA A 62 -1.47 -15.77 4.10
C ALA A 62 -1.80 -15.23 5.50
N ALA A 63 -1.72 -16.10 6.51
CA ALA A 63 -1.74 -15.66 7.90
C ALA A 63 -0.36 -15.12 8.27
N LEU A 64 -0.31 -13.95 8.90
CA LEU A 64 0.89 -13.40 9.53
C LEU A 64 0.82 -13.63 11.03
N GLU A 65 1.90 -14.16 11.57
CA GLU A 65 2.09 -14.36 13.01
C GLU A 65 3.29 -13.54 13.49
N VAL A 66 3.13 -12.86 14.62
CA VAL A 66 4.20 -12.11 15.29
C VAL A 66 4.84 -12.95 16.38
N ALA A 67 6.15 -12.82 16.56
CA ALA A 67 6.86 -13.52 17.63
C ALA A 67 6.50 -12.99 19.02
N SER A 68 6.08 -11.72 19.13
CA SER A 68 5.77 -11.06 20.40
C SER A 68 4.53 -10.18 20.32
N LEU A 69 3.73 -10.16 21.39
CA LEU A 69 2.56 -9.26 21.54
C LEU A 69 2.96 -7.77 21.45
N SER A 70 4.19 -7.43 21.85
CA SER A 70 4.70 -6.05 21.73
C SER A 70 4.98 -5.62 20.29
N GLU A 71 5.09 -6.58 19.37
CA GLU A 71 5.32 -6.33 17.94
C GLU A 71 4.02 -6.30 17.15
N GLN A 72 2.91 -6.81 17.70
CA GLN A 72 1.60 -6.78 17.06
C GLN A 72 1.16 -5.35 16.70
N ALA A 73 1.31 -4.41 17.64
CA ALA A 73 0.98 -3.00 17.39
C ALA A 73 1.91 -2.35 16.34
N LYS A 74 3.17 -2.81 16.24
CA LYS A 74 4.09 -2.33 15.19
C LYS A 74 3.75 -2.92 13.83
N LEU A 75 3.33 -4.19 13.80
CA LEU A 75 2.87 -4.86 12.60
C LEU A 75 1.65 -4.14 12.01
N GLU A 76 0.65 -3.85 12.84
CA GLU A 76 -0.55 -3.12 12.39
C GLU A 76 -0.19 -1.77 11.79
N ALA A 77 0.65 -0.98 12.48
CA ALA A 77 1.10 0.32 11.98
C ALA A 77 1.91 0.21 10.67
N ALA A 78 2.74 -0.82 10.54
CA ALA A 78 3.52 -1.08 9.33
C ALA A 78 2.63 -1.51 8.16
N LEU A 79 1.67 -2.40 8.40
CA LEU A 79 0.69 -2.85 7.42
C LEU A 79 -0.18 -1.69 6.92
N GLU A 80 -0.60 -0.76 7.79
CA GLU A 80 -1.33 0.44 7.39
C GLU A 80 -0.52 1.32 6.42
N VAL A 81 0.80 1.39 6.60
CA VAL A 81 1.69 2.11 5.67
C VAL A 81 1.80 1.35 4.35
N CYS A 82 2.02 0.03 4.40
CA CYS A 82 2.10 -0.79 3.19
C CYS A 82 0.82 -0.77 2.35
N VAL A 83 -0.36 -0.85 2.97
CA VAL A 83 -1.65 -0.76 2.27
C VAL A 83 -1.87 0.62 1.64
N ARG A 84 -1.34 1.68 2.27
CA ARG A 84 -1.40 3.04 1.73
C ARG A 84 -0.53 3.21 0.49
N GLU A 85 0.64 2.59 0.49
CA GLU A 85 1.57 2.59 -0.64
C GLU A 85 1.05 1.71 -1.78
N ASP A 86 0.61 0.50 -1.45
CA ASP A 86 0.08 -0.49 -2.38
C ASP A 86 -1.36 -0.90 -2.02
N PRO A 87 -2.37 -0.30 -2.67
CA PRO A 87 -3.77 -0.64 -2.43
C PRO A 87 -4.17 -2.05 -2.90
N SER A 88 -3.25 -2.81 -3.53
CA SER A 88 -3.51 -4.19 -3.93
C SER A 88 -3.28 -5.19 -2.79
N LEU A 89 -2.67 -4.74 -1.69
CA LEU A 89 -2.62 -5.47 -0.43
C LEU A 89 -3.93 -5.27 0.33
N VAL A 90 -4.57 -6.38 0.69
CA VAL A 90 -5.76 -6.38 1.54
C VAL A 90 -5.41 -7.05 2.84
N VAL A 91 -5.57 -6.31 3.95
CA VAL A 91 -5.34 -6.82 5.30
C VAL A 91 -6.71 -7.04 5.95
N SER A 92 -6.92 -8.21 6.54
CA SER A 92 -8.11 -8.56 7.32
C SER A 92 -7.67 -9.21 8.62
N GLN A 93 -8.44 -9.04 9.69
CA GLN A 93 -8.30 -9.88 10.88
C GLN A 93 -9.34 -10.99 10.83
N ASP A 94 -8.91 -12.19 11.20
CA ASP A 94 -9.78 -13.35 11.32
C ASP A 94 -10.39 -13.38 12.74
N GLU A 95 -11.71 -13.25 12.86
CA GLU A 95 -12.38 -13.19 14.18
C GLU A 95 -12.37 -14.53 14.94
N GLU A 96 -12.18 -15.66 14.25
CA GLU A 96 -12.16 -17.00 14.87
C GLU A 96 -10.80 -17.34 15.47
N THR A 97 -9.72 -17.00 14.76
CA THR A 97 -8.33 -17.31 15.17
C THR A 97 -7.61 -16.11 15.79
N GLY A 98 -8.13 -14.90 15.63
CA GLY A 98 -7.47 -13.65 16.03
C GLY A 98 -6.22 -13.33 15.21
N GLN A 99 -6.01 -14.02 14.09
CA GLN A 99 -4.82 -13.87 13.25
C GLN A 99 -4.97 -12.74 12.24
N THR A 100 -3.86 -12.07 11.90
CA THR A 100 -3.84 -11.08 10.82
C THR A 100 -3.63 -11.80 9.49
N LEU A 101 -4.60 -11.69 8.59
CA LEU A 101 -4.56 -12.24 7.24
C LEU A 101 -4.13 -11.13 6.26
N VAL A 102 -3.12 -11.42 5.44
CA VAL A 102 -2.69 -10.55 4.35
C VAL A 102 -2.99 -11.24 3.03
N SER A 103 -3.70 -10.53 2.17
CA SER A 103 -4.04 -11.00 0.83
C SER A 103 -3.35 -10.17 -0.23
N GLY A 104 -2.75 -10.83 -1.21
CA GLY A 104 -2.01 -10.22 -2.31
C GLY A 104 -2.32 -10.85 -3.65
N MET A 105 -1.77 -10.24 -4.70
CA MET A 105 -1.91 -10.70 -6.09
C MET A 105 -1.10 -11.97 -6.41
N GLY A 106 -0.11 -12.33 -5.58
CA GLY A 106 0.79 -13.46 -5.83
C GLY A 106 1.68 -13.79 -4.63
N GLU A 107 2.32 -14.96 -4.67
CA GLU A 107 3.31 -15.41 -3.67
C GLU A 107 4.47 -14.42 -3.53
N LEU A 108 5.08 -14.03 -4.65
CA LEU A 108 6.18 -13.06 -4.67
C LEU A 108 5.77 -11.71 -4.05
N HIS A 109 4.54 -11.27 -4.24
CA HIS A 109 4.07 -10.01 -3.67
C HIS A 109 4.03 -10.10 -2.13
N LEU A 110 3.57 -11.23 -1.58
CA LEU A 110 3.57 -11.46 -0.14
C LEU A 110 4.98 -11.59 0.43
N GLU A 111 5.89 -12.28 -0.27
CA GLU A 111 7.31 -12.38 0.13
C GLU A 111 8.01 -11.03 0.18
N VAL A 112 7.84 -10.19 -0.86
CA VAL A 112 8.45 -8.86 -0.90
C VAL A 112 7.86 -7.98 0.21
N THR A 113 6.56 -8.06 0.46
CA THR A 113 5.93 -7.33 1.56
C THR A 113 6.51 -7.74 2.92
N LEU A 114 6.72 -9.04 3.14
CA LEU A 114 7.35 -9.56 4.35
C LEU A 114 8.78 -9.04 4.52
N ASP A 115 9.60 -9.11 3.46
CA ASP A 115 10.98 -8.60 3.49
C ASP A 115 11.01 -7.09 3.80
N ARG A 116 10.05 -6.31 3.28
CA ARG A 116 9.87 -4.89 3.61
C ARG A 116 9.53 -4.68 5.08
N LEU A 117 8.61 -5.48 5.65
CA LEU A 117 8.26 -5.39 7.09
C LEU A 117 9.47 -5.66 7.99
N VAL A 118 10.29 -6.65 7.63
CA VAL A 118 11.51 -6.99 8.39
C VAL A 118 12.59 -5.91 8.20
N ARG A 119 12.84 -5.45 6.98
CA ARG A 119 13.92 -4.48 6.68
C ARG A 119 13.60 -3.05 7.10
N GLU A 120 12.40 -2.57 6.84
CA GLU A 120 12.01 -1.17 7.05
C GLU A 120 11.44 -0.93 8.45
N HIS A 121 10.65 -1.88 8.96
CA HIS A 121 9.96 -1.73 10.24
C HIS A 121 10.56 -2.57 11.37
N GLY A 122 11.50 -3.48 11.06
CA GLY A 122 12.17 -4.31 12.05
C GLY A 122 11.21 -5.23 12.81
N VAL A 123 10.12 -5.62 12.17
CA VAL A 123 9.09 -6.51 12.75
C VAL A 123 9.39 -7.93 12.26
N ASP A 124 9.69 -8.83 13.19
CA ASP A 124 9.89 -10.24 12.86
C ASP A 124 8.53 -10.93 12.73
N VAL A 125 8.14 -11.18 11.47
CA VAL A 125 6.88 -11.83 11.12
C VAL A 125 7.13 -13.17 10.47
N THR A 126 6.37 -14.18 10.92
CA THR A 126 6.36 -15.49 10.28
C THR A 126 5.14 -15.63 9.40
N LEU A 127 5.36 -16.13 8.18
CA LEU A 127 4.30 -16.40 7.22
C LEU A 127 3.73 -17.80 7.51
N GLY A 128 2.46 -17.84 7.90
CA GLY A 128 1.69 -19.05 8.12
C GLY A 128 1.31 -19.74 6.81
N ARG A 129 0.40 -20.73 6.86
CA ARG A 129 -0.01 -21.44 5.63
C ARG A 129 -0.69 -20.49 4.64
N MET A 130 -0.12 -20.38 3.44
CA MET A 130 -0.77 -19.74 2.30
C MET A 130 -2.01 -20.51 1.88
N ARG A 131 -3.12 -19.80 1.73
CA ARG A 131 -4.39 -20.30 1.22
C ARG A 131 -4.73 -19.58 -0.08
N VAL A 132 -5.27 -20.32 -1.03
CA VAL A 132 -5.79 -19.77 -2.28
C VAL A 132 -7.20 -19.26 -2.02
N ALA A 133 -7.48 -18.03 -2.44
CA ALA A 133 -8.83 -17.46 -2.40
C ALA A 133 -9.67 -18.11 -3.50
N TYR A 134 -10.24 -19.29 -3.23
CA TYR A 134 -11.17 -19.95 -4.14
C TYR A 134 -12.45 -19.11 -4.26
N ARG A 135 -12.87 -18.86 -5.51
CA ARG A 135 -14.18 -18.28 -5.80
C ARG A 135 -15.09 -19.39 -6.33
N GLU A 136 -16.19 -19.63 -5.64
CA GLU A 136 -17.26 -20.45 -6.16
C GLU A 136 -18.16 -19.60 -7.06
N SER A 137 -18.56 -20.15 -8.20
CA SER A 137 -19.65 -19.65 -9.04
C SER A 137 -20.64 -20.79 -9.23
N VAL A 138 -21.93 -20.48 -9.19
CA VAL A 138 -23.04 -21.43 -9.47
C VAL A 138 -23.13 -21.72 -10.95
#